data_AF-A0AAN8X3Y7-F1
#
_entry.id   AF-A0AAN8X3Y7-F1
#
_cell.length_a   1.000
_cell.length_b   1.000
_cell.length_c   1.000
_cell.angle_alpha   90.00
_cell.angle_beta   90.00
_cell.angle_gamma   90.00
#
_symmetry.space_group_name_H-M   'P 1'
#
loop_
_entity.id
_entity.type
_entity.pdbx_description
1 polymer ?
#
loop_
_entity_poly.entity_id
_entity_poly.type
_entity_poly.pdbx_seq_one_letter_code
_entity_poly.pdbx_strand_id
1 'polypeptide(L)'
;QCLNLIESENEEIKEEKDLISALQMLPDFGICKLPLQVRLCENRLSIIEEGLHAQKGCYRHGSRLVQLAVLLRVCGNDSKARQAKVLTIVAQAALK
;
A
#
# COMPACT_ATOMS: atom_id res chain seq x y z
N GLN A 1 -14.46 8.65 9.43
CA GLN A 1 -15.36 9.74 9.86
C GLN A 1 -14.82 10.47 11.09
N CYS A 2 -14.29 9.80 12.12
CA CYS A 2 -13.73 10.48 13.30
C CYS A 2 -12.60 11.47 12.98
N LEU A 3 -11.65 11.10 12.11
CA LEU A 3 -10.53 11.98 11.71
C LEU A 3 -10.94 13.19 10.85
N ASN A 4 -12.20 13.29 10.44
CA ASN A 4 -12.69 14.47 9.72
C ASN A 4 -13.17 15.57 10.66
N LEU A 5 -13.26 15.29 11.96
CA LEU A 5 -13.62 16.26 13.00
C LEU A 5 -12.45 17.19 13.36
N ILE A 6 -11.24 16.86 12.91
CA ILE A 6 -10.05 17.66 13.14
C ILE A 6 -9.79 18.47 11.87
N GLU A 7 -9.97 19.78 11.99
CA GLU A 7 -9.93 20.72 10.85
C GLU A 7 -8.53 21.22 10.51
N SER A 8 -7.56 21.07 11.42
CA SER A 8 -6.18 21.49 11.19
C SER A 8 -5.45 20.53 10.25
N GLU A 9 -4.66 21.11 9.34
CA GLU A 9 -3.69 20.33 8.58
C GLU A 9 -2.63 19.76 9.53
N ASN A 10 -2.67 18.43 9.71
CA ASN A 10 -1.73 17.69 10.54
C ASN A 10 -1.24 16.47 9.76
N GLU A 11 0.08 16.34 9.67
CA GLU A 11 0.72 15.23 8.95
C GLU A 11 0.35 13.88 9.57
N GLU A 12 0.29 13.77 10.90
CA GLU A 12 -0.14 12.56 11.61
C GLU A 12 -1.54 12.11 11.18
N ILE A 13 -2.45 13.07 11.02
CA ILE A 13 -3.82 12.78 10.57
C ILE A 13 -3.83 12.36 9.10
N LYS A 14 -2.98 12.95 8.26
CA LYS A 14 -2.80 12.53 6.86
C LYS A 14 -2.30 11.09 6.82
N GLU A 15 -1.31 10.70 7.64
CA GLU A 15 -0.82 9.31 7.67
C GLU A 15 -1.91 8.32 8.11
N GLU A 16 -2.71 8.67 9.11
CA GLU A 16 -3.79 7.80 9.56
C GLU A 16 -4.91 7.69 8.50
N LYS A 17 -5.21 8.78 7.77
CA LYS A 17 -6.14 8.75 6.63
C LYS A 17 -5.59 7.92 5.47
N ASP A 18 -4.29 8.03 5.18
CA ASP A 18 -3.60 7.22 4.19
C ASP A 18 -3.70 5.74 4.55
N LEU A 19 -3.40 5.39 5.81
CA LEU A 19 -3.48 4.02 6.30
C LEU A 19 -4.90 3.46 6.21
N ILE A 20 -5.92 4.23 6.61
CA ILE A 20 -7.33 3.83 6.46
C ILE A 20 -7.67 3.56 4.98
N SER A 21 -7.21 4.43 4.08
CA SER A 21 -7.44 4.27 2.65
C SER A 21 -6.72 3.03 2.09
N ALA A 22 -5.49 2.77 2.54
CA ALA A 22 -4.76 1.55 2.18
C ALA A 22 -5.50 0.29 2.63
N LEU A 23 -5.99 0.26 3.88
CA LEU A 23 -6.73 -0.87 4.44
C LEU A 23 -7.99 -1.20 3.63
N GLN A 24 -8.67 -0.19 3.08
CA GLN A 24 -9.82 -0.37 2.21
C GLN A 24 -9.46 -0.96 0.84
N MET A 25 -8.23 -0.73 0.36
CA MET A 25 -7.73 -1.24 -0.91
C MET A 25 -7.17 -2.67 -0.82
N LEU A 26 -6.75 -3.14 0.37
CA LEU A 26 -6.15 -4.48 0.53
C LEU A 26 -7.01 -5.63 -0.01
N PRO A 27 -8.35 -5.67 0.19
CA PRO A 27 -9.19 -6.73 -0.33
C PRO A 27 -9.22 -6.81 -1.86
N ASP A 28 -9.02 -5.69 -2.57
CA ASP A 28 -8.95 -5.66 -4.04
C ASP A 28 -7.77 -6.49 -4.59
N PHE A 29 -6.76 -6.76 -3.75
CA PHE A 29 -5.59 -7.56 -4.07
C PHE A 29 -5.58 -8.91 -3.34
N GLY A 30 -6.69 -9.32 -2.74
CA GLY A 30 -6.79 -10.60 -2.01
C GLY A 30 -6.01 -10.65 -0.70
N ILE A 31 -5.61 -9.50 -0.15
CA ILE A 31 -4.86 -9.42 1.11
C ILE A 31 -5.85 -9.40 2.29
N CYS A 32 -5.75 -10.39 3.17
CA CYS A 32 -6.58 -10.52 4.37
C CYS A 32 -5.78 -10.28 5.66
N LYS A 33 -5.16 -9.09 5.78
CA LYS A 33 -4.45 -8.68 7.01
C LYS A 33 -5.35 -7.84 7.92
N LEU A 34 -5.22 -8.06 9.23
CA LEU A 34 -5.87 -7.19 10.22
C LEU A 34 -5.22 -5.80 10.22
N PRO A 35 -5.98 -4.72 10.51
CA PRO A 35 -5.43 -3.37 10.57
C PRO A 35 -4.18 -3.23 11.45
N LEU A 36 -4.16 -3.92 12.60
CA LEU A 36 -3.02 -3.88 13.50
C LEU A 36 -1.78 -4.58 12.90
N GLN A 37 -1.96 -5.68 12.16
CA GLN A 37 -0.84 -6.35 11.47
C GLN A 37 -0.23 -5.45 10.39
N VAL A 38 -1.07 -4.69 9.68
CA VAL A 38 -0.61 -3.72 8.68
C VAL A 38 0.17 -2.59 9.34
N ARG A 39 -0.34 -2.04 10.46
CA ARG A 39 0.32 -0.97 11.22
C ARG A 39 1.71 -1.39 11.71
N LEU A 40 1.83 -2.60 12.25
CA LEU A 40 3.05 -3.15 12.82
C LEU A 40 4.01 -3.75 11.78
N CYS A 41 3.65 -3.73 10.49
CA CYS A 41 4.51 -4.25 9.43
C CYS A 41 5.67 -3.28 9.14
N GLU A 42 6.89 -3.66 9.53
CA GLU A 42 8.10 -2.88 9.25
C GLU A 42 8.42 -2.87 7.76
N ASN A 43 8.45 -4.05 7.12
CA ASN A 43 8.66 -4.17 5.69
C ASN A 43 7.34 -4.01 4.91
N ARG A 44 6.90 -2.77 4.71
CA ARG A 44 5.64 -2.48 4.01
C ARG A 44 5.62 -2.89 2.54
N LEU A 45 6.78 -3.09 1.90
CA LEU A 45 6.84 -3.62 0.53
C LEU A 45 6.32 -5.06 0.47
N SER A 46 6.48 -5.85 1.54
CA SER A 46 5.98 -7.23 1.60
C SER A 46 4.47 -7.35 1.48
N ILE A 47 3.73 -6.30 1.85
CA ILE A 47 2.26 -6.25 1.67
C ILE A 47 1.92 -6.17 0.17
N ILE A 48 2.72 -5.44 -0.62
CA ILE A 48 2.54 -5.35 -2.07
C ILE A 48 2.89 -6.69 -2.74
N GLU A 49 3.96 -7.34 -2.28
CA GLU A 49 4.38 -8.67 -2.76
C GLU A 49 3.31 -9.73 -2.47
N GLU A 50 2.71 -9.70 -1.27
CA GLU A 50 1.60 -10.59 -0.91
C GLU A 50 0.41 -10.41 -1.85
N GLY A 51 0.01 -9.17 -2.14
CA GLY A 51 -1.07 -8.90 -3.10
C GLY A 51 -0.77 -9.39 -4.52
N LEU A 52 0.49 -9.27 -4.96
CA LEU A 52 0.93 -9.81 -6.25
C LEU A 52 0.84 -11.34 -6.32
N HIS A 53 0.98 -12.03 -5.19
CA HIS A 53 0.95 -13.48 -5.09
C HIS A 53 -0.42 -14.06 -4.72
N ALA A 54 -1.30 -13.27 -4.13
CA ALA A 54 -2.62 -13.71 -3.66
C ALA A 54 -3.57 -14.08 -4.81
N GLN A 55 -3.51 -13.38 -5.95
CA GLN A 55 -4.38 -13.64 -7.09
C GLN A 55 -3.64 -13.52 -8.43
N LYS A 56 -3.99 -14.42 -9.38
CA LYS A 56 -3.45 -14.36 -10.74
C LYS A 56 -3.87 -13.05 -11.43
N GLY A 57 -2.92 -12.36 -12.03
CA GLY A 57 -3.20 -11.16 -12.82
C GLY A 57 -3.17 -9.84 -12.03
N CYS A 58 -2.92 -9.85 -10.71
CA CYS A 58 -2.78 -8.62 -9.91
C CYS A 58 -1.71 -7.66 -10.47
N TYR A 59 -0.65 -8.19 -11.11
CA TYR A 59 0.38 -7.40 -11.79
C TYR A 59 -0.17 -6.44 -12.86
N ARG A 60 -1.35 -6.74 -13.43
CA ARG A 60 -2.00 -5.88 -14.43
C ARG A 60 -2.51 -4.56 -13.86
N HIS A 61 -2.66 -4.46 -12.54
CA HIS A 61 -3.11 -3.27 -11.84
C HIS A 61 -1.95 -2.46 -11.25
N GLY A 62 -0.82 -2.39 -11.95
CA GLY A 62 0.41 -1.76 -11.48
C GLY A 62 0.23 -0.32 -10.95
N SER A 63 -0.61 0.50 -11.57
CA SER A 63 -0.90 1.85 -11.08
C SER A 63 -1.61 1.87 -9.72
N ARG A 64 -2.59 0.97 -9.51
CA ARG A 64 -3.26 0.80 -8.20
C ARG A 64 -2.31 0.21 -7.15
N LEU A 65 -1.39 -0.67 -7.53
CA LEU A 65 -0.36 -1.19 -6.62
C LEU A 65 0.63 -0.08 -6.19
N VAL A 66 1.01 0.81 -7.10
CA VAL A 66 1.81 2.00 -6.77
C VAL A 66 1.03 2.93 -5.84
N GLN A 67 -0.27 3.16 -6.11
CA GLN A 67 -1.13 3.94 -5.22
C GLN A 67 -1.23 3.32 -3.83
N LEU A 68 -1.43 2.01 -3.73
CA LEU A 68 -1.44 1.30 -2.45
C LEU A 68 -0.11 1.46 -1.71
N ALA A 69 1.02 1.32 -2.43
CA ALA A 69 2.34 1.54 -1.85
C ALA A 69 2.55 2.98 -1.38
N VAL A 70 1.89 3.96 -2.03
CA VAL A 70 1.91 5.36 -1.61
C VAL A 70 1.20 5.54 -0.28
N LEU A 71 -0.02 5.03 -0.18
CA LEU A 71 -0.83 5.11 1.04
C LEU A 71 -0.19 4.33 2.20
N LEU A 72 0.45 3.21 1.91
CA LEU A 72 1.24 2.45 2.89
C LEU A 72 2.57 3.13 3.24
N ARG A 73 2.98 4.20 2.55
CA ARG A 73 4.27 4.88 2.76
C ARG A 73 5.47 3.94 2.62
N VAL A 74 5.41 3.04 1.64
CA VAL A 74 6.56 2.19 1.28
C VAL A 74 7.75 3.11 0.95
N CYS A 75 8.92 2.82 1.53
CA CYS A 75 10.11 3.67 1.43
C CYS A 75 9.98 5.08 2.05
N GLY A 76 9.08 5.29 3.01
CA GLY A 76 8.94 6.59 3.68
C GLY A 76 8.65 7.70 2.68
N ASN A 77 9.42 8.79 2.69
CA ASN A 77 9.21 9.94 1.78
C ASN A 77 9.90 9.80 0.41
N ASP A 78 10.62 8.69 0.16
CA ASP A 78 11.31 8.48 -1.13
C ASP A 78 10.36 7.91 -2.19
N SER A 79 9.67 8.81 -2.89
CA SER A 79 8.72 8.46 -3.95
C SER A 79 9.39 7.76 -5.14
N LYS A 80 10.64 8.09 -5.46
CA LYS A 80 11.38 7.47 -6.57
C LYS A 80 11.76 6.04 -6.21
N ALA A 81 12.31 5.80 -5.03
CA ALA A 81 12.62 4.45 -4.55
C ALA A 81 11.35 3.59 -4.46
N ARG A 82 10.25 4.17 -3.96
CA ARG A 82 8.94 3.49 -3.91
C ARG A 82 8.50 3.04 -5.30
N GLN A 83 8.47 3.95 -6.27
CA GLN A 83 8.03 3.64 -7.62
C GLN A 83 8.94 2.61 -8.28
N ALA A 84 10.26 2.76 -8.15
CA ALA A 84 11.24 1.82 -8.70
C ALA A 84 11.06 0.39 -8.14
N LYS A 85 10.95 0.26 -6.80
CA LYS A 85 10.78 -1.05 -6.16
C LYS A 85 9.47 -1.72 -6.56
N VAL A 86 8.36 -0.98 -6.50
CA VAL A 86 7.03 -1.51 -6.84
C VAL A 86 6.98 -1.96 -8.30
N LEU A 87 7.46 -1.13 -9.23
CA LEU A 87 7.48 -1.51 -10.65
C LEU A 87 8.38 -2.71 -10.93
N THR A 88 9.50 -2.84 -10.20
CA THR A 88 10.39 -3.99 -10.32
C THR A 88 9.68 -5.28 -9.93
N ILE A 89 9.01 -5.32 -8.77
CA ILE A 89 8.30 -6.53 -8.33
C ILE A 89 7.06 -6.84 -9.19
N VAL A 90 6.37 -5.81 -9.70
CA VAL A 90 5.26 -5.98 -10.65
C VAL A 90 5.77 -6.59 -11.96
N ALA A 91 6.87 -6.08 -12.50
CA ALA A 91 7.48 -6.63 -13.71
C ALA A 91 7.93 -8.08 -13.51
N GLN A 92 8.57 -8.40 -12.38
CA GLN A 92 8.95 -9.77 -12.03
C GLN A 92 7.73 -10.71 -11.93
N ALA A 93 6.63 -10.24 -11.36
CA ALA A 93 5.39 -11.01 -11.26
C ALA A 93 4.71 -11.22 -12.62
N ALA A 94 4.89 -10.31 -13.58
CA ALA A 94 4.34 -10.43 -14.93
C ALA A 94 5.13 -11.41 -15.83
N LEU A 95 6.40 -11.67 -15.50
CA LEU A 95 7.28 -12.61 -16.23
C LEU A 95 7.16 -14.06 -15.73
N LYS A 96 6.47 -14.28 -14.61
CA LYS A 96 6.17 -15.61 -14.05
C LYS A 96 4.82 -16.11 -14.56
#